data_AF-A0A1L9NSB4-F1
#
_entry.id   AF-A0A1L9NSB4-F1
#
_cell.length_a   1.000
_cell.length_b   1.000
_cell.length_c   1.000
_cell.angle_alpha   90.00
_cell.angle_beta   90.00
_cell.angle_gamma   90.00
#
_symmetry.space_group_name_H-M   'P 1'
#
loop_
_entity.id
_entity.type
_entity.pdbx_description
1 polymer ?
#
loop_
_entity_poly.entity_id
_entity_poly.type
_entity_poly.pdbx_seq_one_letter_code
_entity_poly.pdbx_strand_id
1 'polypeptide(L)'
;MLNRLVPRQSGAPFAVPPVAFICALFGAPLVIAFFGFWIFLIPVFALYFGGPLYLVCAGPACYWYLKRRVPKTLEITLLAIVVNTIVTLVLLCLNALMASFFRLDDLLVLYGGFGSVMSAIWGATFCKLYVWFKADTDKTR
;
A
#
# COMPACT_ATOMS: atom_id res chain seq x y z
N MET A 1 -13.67 -10.22 -18.14
CA MET A 1 -14.79 -11.09 -17.71
C MET A 1 -14.91 -11.28 -16.19
N LEU A 2 -13.87 -11.06 -15.38
CA LEU A 2 -13.91 -11.22 -13.91
C LEU A 2 -14.87 -10.26 -13.16
N ASN A 3 -15.25 -9.12 -13.74
CA ASN A 3 -16.13 -8.13 -13.10
C ASN A 3 -17.61 -8.54 -12.97
N ARG A 4 -18.05 -9.63 -13.60
CA ARG A 4 -19.45 -10.11 -13.51
C ARG A 4 -19.73 -10.98 -12.28
N LEU A 5 -18.69 -11.50 -11.62
CA LEU A 5 -18.84 -12.48 -10.54
C LEU A 5 -18.87 -11.86 -9.13
N VAL A 6 -18.57 -10.57 -8.98
CA VAL A 6 -18.57 -9.93 -7.65
C VAL A 6 -19.87 -9.18 -7.42
N PRO A 7 -20.64 -9.53 -6.36
CA PRO A 7 -21.85 -8.83 -5.99
C PRO A 7 -21.60 -7.33 -5.83
N ARG A 8 -22.48 -6.51 -6.39
CA ARG A 8 -22.47 -5.05 -6.24
C ARG A 8 -22.62 -4.75 -4.74
N GLN A 9 -21.68 -3.99 -4.15
CA GLN A 9 -21.91 -3.42 -2.82
C GLN A 9 -22.93 -2.27 -2.95
N SER A 10 -24.22 -2.61 -3.03
CA SER A 10 -25.32 -1.66 -3.29
C SER A 10 -25.75 -0.84 -2.06
N GLY A 11 -24.93 -0.80 -0.99
CA GLY A 11 -25.28 -0.13 0.26
C GLY A 11 -24.16 0.72 0.89
N ALA A 12 -22.99 0.86 0.24
CA ALA A 12 -21.91 1.71 0.72
C ALA A 12 -21.92 3.06 -0.03
N PRO A 13 -21.68 4.21 0.63
CA PRO A 13 -21.61 5.52 -0.02
C PRO A 13 -20.60 5.56 -1.17
N PHE A 14 -19.54 4.75 -1.08
CA PHE A 14 -18.54 4.54 -2.13
C PHE A 14 -18.34 3.05 -2.37
N ALA A 15 -18.91 2.52 -3.45
CA ALA A 15 -18.62 1.17 -3.90
C ALA A 15 -17.15 1.09 -4.37
N VAL A 16 -16.37 0.19 -3.76
CA VAL A 16 -14.96 -0.06 -4.13
C VAL A 16 -14.94 -1.21 -5.13
N PRO A 17 -14.60 -0.98 -6.42
CA PRO A 17 -14.48 -2.06 -7.38
C PRO A 17 -13.31 -2.98 -6.96
N PRO A 18 -13.57 -4.27 -6.71
CA PRO A 18 -12.59 -5.18 -6.12
C PRO A 18 -11.39 -5.39 -7.05
N VAL A 19 -11.62 -5.51 -8.36
CA VAL A 19 -10.56 -5.69 -9.34
C VAL A 19 -9.68 -4.43 -9.41
N ALA A 20 -10.26 -3.24 -9.49
CA ALA A 20 -9.49 -1.99 -9.49
C ALA A 20 -8.65 -1.83 -8.21
N PHE A 21 -9.22 -2.20 -7.06
CA PHE A 21 -8.52 -2.17 -5.79
C PHE A 21 -7.34 -3.15 -5.73
N ILE A 22 -7.56 -4.42 -6.09
CA ILE A 22 -6.50 -5.46 -6.08
C ILE A 22 -5.41 -5.09 -7.08
N CYS A 23 -5.76 -4.71 -8.31
CA CYS A 23 -4.78 -4.31 -9.33
C CYS A 23 -3.96 -3.09 -8.88
N ALA A 24 -4.56 -2.11 -8.22
CA ALA A 24 -3.83 -0.98 -7.67
C ALA A 24 -2.93 -1.37 -6.48
N LEU A 25 -3.44 -2.24 -5.59
CA LEU A 25 -2.72 -2.68 -4.39
C LEU A 25 -1.46 -3.46 -4.75
N PHE A 26 -1.56 -4.45 -5.64
CA PHE A 26 -0.37 -5.17 -6.09
C PHE A 26 0.44 -4.36 -7.11
N GLY A 27 -0.24 -3.58 -7.96
CA GLY A 27 0.40 -2.81 -9.01
C GLY A 27 1.30 -1.69 -8.50
N ALA A 28 0.95 -1.03 -7.38
CA ALA A 28 1.75 0.07 -6.86
C ALA A 28 3.21 -0.31 -6.56
N PRO A 29 3.50 -1.32 -5.71
CA PRO A 29 4.87 -1.73 -5.45
C PRO A 29 5.54 -2.35 -6.68
N LEU A 30 4.80 -3.06 -7.54
CA LEU A 30 5.36 -3.67 -8.76
C LEU A 30 5.77 -2.64 -9.81
N VAL A 31 4.95 -1.62 -10.04
CA VAL A 31 5.26 -0.51 -10.96
C VAL A 31 6.51 0.22 -10.49
N ILE A 32 6.59 0.53 -9.19
CA ILE A 32 7.76 1.20 -8.61
C ILE A 32 8.99 0.31 -8.66
N ALA A 33 8.84 -0.99 -8.39
CA ALA A 33 9.92 -1.95 -8.55
C ALA A 33 10.41 -2.01 -10.01
N PHE A 34 9.51 -2.11 -10.98
CA PHE A 34 9.85 -2.19 -12.40
C PHE A 34 10.60 -0.95 -12.91
N PHE A 35 10.10 0.25 -12.59
CA PHE A 35 10.74 1.49 -13.05
C PHE A 35 12.00 1.84 -12.26
N GLY A 36 12.04 1.52 -10.97
CA GLY A 36 13.17 1.85 -10.12
C GLY A 36 14.25 0.76 -10.05
N PHE A 37 13.99 -0.47 -10.51
CA PHE A 37 14.92 -1.61 -10.47
C PHE A 37 16.30 -1.28 -11.06
N TRP A 38 16.33 -0.44 -12.10
CA TRP A 38 17.54 0.02 -12.78
C TRP A 38 18.46 0.88 -11.88
N ILE A 39 17.93 1.39 -10.77
CA ILE A 39 18.67 2.16 -9.77
C ILE A 39 19.09 1.20 -8.65
N PHE A 40 20.23 0.52 -8.85
CA PHE A 40 20.91 -0.28 -7.83
C PHE A 40 20.11 -1.42 -7.17
N LEU A 41 19.07 -1.97 -7.81
CA LEU A 41 18.19 -3.02 -7.24
C LEU A 41 17.46 -2.63 -5.93
N ILE A 42 17.58 -1.40 -5.47
CA ILE A 42 16.95 -0.88 -4.24
C ILE A 42 15.44 -1.16 -4.20
N PRO A 43 14.70 -1.07 -5.31
CA PRO A 43 13.25 -1.32 -5.30
C PRO A 43 12.86 -2.79 -5.21
N VAL A 44 13.77 -3.72 -5.53
CA VAL A 44 13.56 -5.16 -5.28
C VAL A 44 13.68 -5.46 -3.79
N PHE A 45 14.65 -4.82 -3.12
CA PHE A 45 14.81 -4.90 -1.67
C PHE A 45 13.59 -4.32 -0.94
N ALA A 46 13.08 -3.17 -1.40
CA ALA A 46 11.84 -2.59 -0.89
C ALA A 46 10.65 -3.55 -1.02
N LEU A 47 10.53 -4.24 -2.16
CA LEU A 47 9.46 -5.20 -2.40
C LEU A 47 9.55 -6.39 -1.43
N TYR A 48 10.76 -6.91 -1.19
CA TYR A 48 10.97 -8.05 -0.30
C TYR A 48 10.65 -7.72 1.16
N PHE A 49 11.21 -6.62 1.69
CA PHE A 49 11.04 -6.26 3.11
C PHE A 49 9.72 -5.53 3.39
N GLY A 50 9.30 -4.62 2.50
CA GLY A 50 8.13 -3.78 2.70
C GLY A 50 6.85 -4.31 2.06
N GLY A 51 6.94 -5.11 0.99
CA GLY A 51 5.80 -5.58 0.21
C GLY A 51 4.76 -6.35 1.04
N PRO A 52 5.16 -7.39 1.79
CA PRO A 52 4.23 -8.13 2.65
C PRO A 52 3.54 -7.23 3.69
N LEU A 53 4.29 -6.35 4.35
CA LEU A 53 3.75 -5.42 5.36
C LEU A 53 2.78 -4.41 4.72
N TYR A 54 3.09 -3.90 3.54
CA TYR A 54 2.20 -3.03 2.80
C TYR A 54 0.88 -3.73 2.44
N LEU A 55 0.93 -4.96 1.93
CA LEU A 55 -0.29 -5.70 1.57
C LEU A 55 -1.18 -5.99 2.79
N VAL A 56 -0.56 -6.43 3.90
CA VAL A 56 -1.27 -6.84 5.12
C VAL A 56 -1.80 -5.63 5.90
N CYS A 57 -1.02 -4.55 6.00
CA CYS A 57 -1.36 -3.40 6.85
C CYS A 57 -1.99 -2.25 6.04
N ALA A 58 -1.38 -1.86 4.92
CA ALA A 58 -1.88 -0.74 4.12
C ALA A 58 -3.10 -1.12 3.28
N GLY A 59 -3.22 -2.38 2.84
CA GLY A 59 -4.39 -2.89 2.11
C GLY A 59 -5.71 -2.63 2.84
N PRO A 60 -5.91 -3.17 4.05
CA PRO A 60 -7.12 -2.93 4.84
C PRO A 60 -7.38 -1.44 5.13
N ALA A 61 -6.32 -0.67 5.42
CA ALA A 61 -6.43 0.77 5.69
C ALA A 61 -6.93 1.55 4.45
N CYS A 62 -6.35 1.26 3.27
CA CYS A 62 -6.77 1.87 2.02
C CYS A 62 -8.19 1.46 1.64
N TYR A 63 -8.56 0.19 1.83
CA TYR A 63 -9.92 -0.29 1.59
C TYR A 63 -10.95 0.42 2.49
N TRP A 64 -10.64 0.54 3.77
CA TRP A 64 -11.46 1.26 4.75
C TRP A 64 -11.64 2.74 4.38
N TYR A 65 -10.55 3.40 3.93
CA TYR A 65 -10.59 4.79 3.46
C TYR A 65 -11.51 4.94 2.24
N LEU A 66 -11.34 4.09 1.23
CA LEU A 66 -12.08 4.15 -0.03
C LEU A 66 -13.57 3.84 0.12
N LYS A 67 -13.97 3.11 1.18
CA LYS A 67 -15.39 2.90 1.53
C LYS A 67 -16.09 4.17 2.01
N ARG A 68 -15.33 5.17 2.49
CA ARG A 68 -15.85 6.34 3.21
C ARG A 68 -15.57 7.65 2.51
N ARG A 69 -14.60 7.69 1.60
CA ARG A 69 -14.11 8.93 0.99
C ARG A 69 -13.78 8.73 -0.49
N VAL A 70 -13.86 9.84 -1.23
CA VAL A 70 -13.34 9.93 -2.60
C VAL A 70 -11.82 9.76 -2.55
N PRO A 71 -11.21 8.99 -3.48
CA PRO A 71 -9.77 8.81 -3.52
C PRO A 71 -9.06 10.15 -3.73
N LYS A 72 -8.22 10.55 -2.76
CA LYS A 72 -7.34 11.71 -2.85
C LYS A 72 -5.91 11.28 -2.59
N THR A 73 -5.01 11.63 -3.50
CA THR A 73 -3.61 11.17 -3.47
C THR A 73 -2.90 11.56 -2.18
N LEU A 74 -3.04 12.81 -1.74
CA LEU A 74 -2.39 13.29 -0.52
C LEU A 74 -2.88 12.53 0.73
N GLU A 75 -4.20 12.38 0.89
CA GLU A 75 -4.77 11.68 2.05
C GLU A 75 -4.35 10.21 2.12
N ILE A 76 -4.33 9.51 0.97
CA ILE A 76 -3.90 8.10 0.91
C ILE A 76 -2.39 7.96 1.12
N THR A 77 -1.60 8.91 0.61
CA THR A 77 -0.14 8.95 0.83
C THR A 77 0.18 9.13 2.32
N LEU A 78 -0.49 10.08 2.97
CA LEU A 78 -0.36 10.29 4.42
C LEU A 78 -0.83 9.08 5.21
N LEU A 79 -1.93 8.43 4.79
CA LEU A 79 -2.41 7.20 5.40
C LEU A 79 -1.36 6.08 5.32
N ALA A 80 -0.71 5.91 4.17
CA ALA A 80 0.35 4.92 4.00
C ALA A 80 1.55 5.18 4.92
N ILE A 81 1.96 6.46 5.06
CA ILE A 81 3.02 6.86 5.99
C ILE A 81 2.61 6.57 7.43
N VAL A 82 1.39 6.93 7.83
CA VAL A 82 0.88 6.66 9.20
C VAL A 82 0.87 5.16 9.49
N VAL A 83 0.40 4.34 8.54
CA VAL A 83 0.42 2.88 8.69
C VAL A 83 1.86 2.37 8.83
N ASN A 84 2.80 2.85 8.01
CA ASN A 84 4.21 2.48 8.12
C ASN A 84 4.80 2.89 9.48
N THR A 85 4.49 4.08 9.97
CA THR A 85 4.92 4.54 11.31
C THR A 85 4.38 3.63 12.40
N ILE A 86 3.11 3.26 12.35
CA ILE A 86 2.50 2.34 13.32
C ILE A 86 3.19 0.97 13.27
N VAL A 87 3.41 0.42 12.07
CA VAL A 87 4.12 -0.85 11.88
C VAL A 87 5.54 -0.77 12.43
N THR A 88 6.25 0.32 12.16
CA THR A 88 7.61 0.55 12.68
C THR A 88 7.63 0.56 14.21
N LEU A 89 6.70 1.28 14.85
CA LEU A 89 6.58 1.33 16.31
C LEU A 89 6.25 -0.04 16.90
N VAL A 90 5.37 -0.80 16.26
CA VAL A 90 5.04 -2.18 16.68
C VAL A 90 6.27 -3.06 16.58
N LEU A 91 7.01 -3.03 15.47
CA LEU A 91 8.24 -3.82 15.30
C LEU A 91 9.31 -3.47 16.34
N LEU A 92 9.49 -2.18 16.65
CA LEU A 92 10.43 -1.75 17.70
C LEU A 92 10.01 -2.27 19.09
N CYS A 93 8.71 -2.21 19.41
CA CYS A 93 8.17 -2.74 20.65
C CYS A 93 8.37 -4.26 20.75
N LEU A 94 8.06 -5.01 19.69
CA LEU A 94 8.29 -6.46 19.65
C LEU A 94 9.78 -6.80 19.78
N ASN A 95 10.67 -6.04 19.14
CA ASN A 95 12.11 -6.24 19.24
C ASN A 95 12.61 -6.07 20.69
N ALA A 96 12.11 -5.05 21.39
CA ALA A 96 12.44 -4.79 22.78
C ALA A 96 11.90 -5.87 23.73
N LEU A 97 10.70 -6.40 23.47
CA LEU A 97 10.06 -7.41 24.32
C LEU A 97 10.63 -8.83 24.12
N MET A 98 11.07 -9.16 22.90
CA MET A 98 11.51 -10.51 22.56
C MET A 98 13.03 -10.73 22.70
N ALA A 99 13.79 -9.76 23.24
CA ALA A 99 15.26 -9.78 23.30
C ALA A 99 15.88 -10.24 21.96
N SER A 100 15.34 -9.72 20.85
CA SER A 100 15.61 -10.25 19.52
C SER A 100 17.01 -9.89 19.01
N PHE A 101 17.47 -10.61 17.98
CA PHE A 101 18.80 -10.44 17.38
C PHE A 101 18.94 -9.21 16.47
N PHE A 102 17.83 -8.56 16.08
CA PHE A 102 17.90 -7.41 15.19
C PHE A 102 18.32 -6.16 15.96
N ARG A 103 19.27 -5.42 15.39
CA ARG A 103 19.70 -4.16 15.96
C ARG A 103 18.62 -3.10 15.74
N LEU A 104 18.42 -2.26 16.75
CA LEU A 104 17.40 -1.21 16.72
C LEU A 104 17.65 -0.18 15.61
N ASP A 105 18.92 0.11 15.33
CA ASP A 105 19.33 1.01 14.25
C ASP A 105 18.93 0.48 12.87
N ASP A 106 19.06 -0.83 12.64
CA ASP A 106 18.66 -1.46 11.38
C ASP A 106 17.15 -1.31 11.14
N LEU A 107 16.32 -1.53 12.16
CA LEU A 107 14.87 -1.36 12.07
C LEU A 107 14.44 0.08 11.81
N LEU A 108 15.09 1.04 12.48
CA LEU A 108 14.82 2.46 12.31
C LEU A 108 15.21 2.96 10.91
N VAL A 109 16.38 2.55 10.40
CA VAL A 109 16.80 2.90 9.04
C VAL A 109 15.88 2.25 8.02
N LEU A 110 15.59 0.96 8.17
CA LEU A 110 14.83 0.18 7.19
C LEU A 110 13.36 0.59 7.13
N TYR A 111 12.65 0.63 8.25
CA TYR A 111 11.21 0.90 8.27
C TYR A 111 10.90 2.37 8.58
N GLY A 112 11.65 3.00 9.47
CA GLY A 112 11.47 4.42 9.82
C GLY A 112 11.93 5.37 8.72
N GLY A 113 13.14 5.18 8.20
CA GLY A 113 13.70 6.01 7.12
C GLY A 113 13.22 5.58 5.75
N PHE A 114 13.77 4.46 5.26
CA PHE A 114 13.52 3.96 3.92
C PHE A 114 12.05 3.56 3.72
N GLY A 115 11.46 2.85 4.67
CA GLY A 115 10.06 2.43 4.65
C GLY A 115 9.09 3.60 4.56
N SER A 116 9.37 4.73 5.22
CA SER A 116 8.52 5.92 5.12
C SER A 116 8.53 6.51 3.71
N VAL A 117 9.70 6.64 3.08
CA VAL A 117 9.81 7.11 1.69
C VAL A 117 9.05 6.17 0.75
N MET A 118 9.27 4.87 0.88
CA MET A 118 8.61 3.87 0.04
C MET A 118 7.09 3.83 0.27
N SER A 119 6.62 3.96 1.50
CA SER A 119 5.19 4.03 1.83
C SER A 119 4.51 5.22 1.17
N ALA A 120 5.19 6.37 1.11
CA ALA A 120 4.68 7.56 0.46
C ALA A 120 4.54 7.33 -1.06
N ILE A 121 5.60 6.80 -1.68
CA ILE A 121 5.63 6.51 -3.12
C ILE A 121 4.56 5.46 -3.47
N TRP A 122 4.47 4.37 -2.71
CA TRP A 122 3.49 3.30 -2.94
C TRP A 122 2.05 3.77 -2.69
N GLY A 123 1.80 4.57 -1.64
CA GLY A 123 0.49 5.16 -1.38
C GLY A 123 0.04 6.10 -2.49
N ALA A 124 0.93 6.97 -2.97
CA ALA A 124 0.65 7.87 -4.08
C ALA A 124 0.37 7.10 -5.38
N THR A 125 1.20 6.09 -5.66
CA THR A 125 1.08 5.24 -6.85
C THR A 125 -0.21 4.42 -6.82
N PHE A 126 -0.54 3.83 -5.66
CA PHE A 126 -1.79 3.12 -5.44
C PHE A 126 -2.99 4.00 -5.76
N CYS A 127 -3.03 5.25 -5.25
CA CYS A 127 -4.15 6.14 -5.52
C CYS A 127 -4.30 6.41 -7.03
N LYS A 128 -3.19 6.66 -7.74
CA LYS A 128 -3.22 6.93 -9.19
C LYS A 128 -3.71 5.71 -9.97
N LEU A 129 -3.16 4.53 -9.67
CA LEU A 129 -3.56 3.28 -10.30
C LEU A 129 -5.03 2.95 -10.02
N TYR A 130 -5.49 3.13 -8.78
CA TYR A 130 -6.88 2.87 -8.40
C TYR A 130 -7.86 3.75 -9.19
N VAL A 131 -7.58 5.05 -9.30
CA VAL A 131 -8.42 5.98 -10.07
C VAL A 131 -8.44 5.59 -11.55
N TRP A 132 -7.29 5.22 -12.11
CA TRP A 132 -7.19 4.78 -13.49
C TRP A 132 -7.99 3.50 -13.76
N PHE A 133 -7.80 2.45 -12.96
CA PHE A 133 -8.53 1.19 -13.09
C PHE A 133 -10.03 1.33 -12.81
N LYS A 134 -10.41 2.22 -11.88
CA LYS A 134 -11.82 2.54 -11.62
C LYS A 134 -12.47 3.17 -12.84
N ALA A 135 -11.82 4.16 -13.46
CA ALA A 135 -12.33 4.80 -14.67
C ALA A 135 -12.49 3.83 -15.84
N ASP A 136 -11.56 2.88 -16.00
CA ASP A 136 -11.65 1.83 -17.03
C ASP A 136 -12.80 0.84 -16.76
N THR A 137 -13.00 0.48 -15.49
CA THR A 137 -14.13 -0.35 -15.05
C THR A 137 -15.48 0.32 -15.29
N ASP A 138 -15.54 1.64 -15.20
CA ASP A 138 -16.75 2.42 -15.44
C ASP A 138 -17.05 2.58 -16.94
N LYS A 139 -16.03 2.60 -17.82
CA LYS A 139 -16.18 2.68 -19.29
C LYS A 139 -16.60 1.38 -19.97
N THR A 140 -16.26 0.25 -19.36
CA THR A 140 -16.56 -1.10 -19.88
C THR A 140 -17.94 -1.62 -19.46
N ARG A 141 -18.75 -0.75 -18.85
CA ARG A 141 -20.15 -0.97 -18.46
C ARG A 141 -21.08 -0.14 -19.32
#